data_AF-A0A8K0G4Z8-F1
#
_entry.id   AF-A0A8K0G4Z8-F1
#
_cell.length_a   1.000
_cell.length_b   1.000
_cell.length_c   1.000
_cell.angle_alpha   90.00
_cell.angle_beta   90.00
_cell.angle_gamma   90.00
#
_symmetry.space_group_name_H-M   'P 1'
#
loop_
_entity.id
_entity.type
_entity.pdbx_description
1 polymer ?
#
loop_
_entity_poly.entity_id
_entity_poly.type
_entity_poly.pdbx_seq_one_letter_code
_entity_poly.pdbx_strand_id
1 'polypeptide(L)' 'GDTIVAQAGQFYTAGFETVSTTMSFTLYEICLQRDIQDRIRSEIKDSLIKYGELTYEGIQEMKYLNMAVC' A
#
# COMPACT_ATOMS: atom_id res chain seq x y z
N GLY A 1 -16.43 -28.64 -5.18
CA GLY A 1 -15.01 -28.30 -5.06
C GLY A 1 -14.63 -27.30 -6.13
N ASP A 2 -14.71 -27.71 -7.39
CA ASP A 2 -14.23 -26.93 -8.54
C ASP A 2 -14.85 -25.54 -8.71
N THR A 3 -16.16 -25.39 -8.49
CA THR A 3 -16.83 -24.07 -8.62
C THR A 3 -16.32 -23.05 -7.61
N ILE A 4 -16.06 -23.47 -6.37
CA ILE A 4 -15.54 -22.58 -5.32
C ILE A 4 -14.09 -22.20 -5.59
N VAL A 5 -13.28 -23.14 -6.09
CA VAL A 5 -11.88 -22.88 -6.47
C VAL A 5 -11.81 -21.93 -7.67
N ALA A 6 -12.65 -22.15 -8.69
CA ALA A 6 -12.73 -21.27 -9.86
C ALA A 6 -13.17 -19.85 -9.47
N GLN A 7 -14.20 -19.72 -8.63
CA GLN A 7 -14.65 -18.41 -8.12
C GLN A 7 -13.58 -17.73 -7.27
N ALA A 8 -12.89 -18.44 -6.39
CA ALA A 8 -11.79 -17.89 -5.60
C ALA A 8 -10.65 -17.37 -6.49
N GLY A 9 -10.31 -18.10 -7.56
CA GLY A 9 -9.33 -17.66 -8.56
C GLY A 9 -9.76 -16.38 -9.30
N GLN A 10 -11.04 -16.25 -9.63
CA GLN A 10 -11.58 -15.04 -10.24
C GLN A 10 -11.52 -13.84 -9.29
N PHE A 11 -11.94 -14.00 -8.03
CA PHE A 11 -11.85 -12.93 -7.02
C PHE A 11 -10.40 -12.49 -6.78
N TYR A 12 -9.47 -13.44 -6.68
CA TYR A 12 -8.06 -13.14 -6.54
C TYR A 12 -7.54 -12.34 -7.74
N THR A 13 -7.79 -12.80 -8.96
CA THR A 13 -7.27 -12.16 -10.17
C THR A 13 -7.83 -10.75 -10.33
N ALA A 14 -9.15 -10.59 -10.20
CA ALA A 14 -9.81 -9.30 -10.33
C ALA A 14 -9.37 -8.30 -9.26
N GLY A 15 -9.20 -8.74 -8.01
CA GLY A 15 -8.70 -7.90 -6.93
C GLY A 15 -7.20 -7.58 -7.07
N PHE A 16 -6.41 -8.55 -7.52
CA PHE A 16 -4.96 -8.37 -7.65
C PHE A 16 -4.59 -7.43 -8.79
N GLU A 17 -5.16 -7.61 -9.99
CA GLU A 17 -4.80 -6.81 -11.16
C GLU A 17 -5.14 -5.33 -10.96
N THR A 18 -6.31 -5.05 -10.38
CA THR A 18 -6.75 -3.67 -10.09
C THR A 18 -5.87 -3.01 -9.02
N VAL A 19 -5.62 -3.67 -7.90
CA VAL A 19 -4.80 -3.13 -6.80
C VAL A 19 -3.32 -2.98 -7.21
N SER A 20 -2.76 -3.96 -7.92
CA SER A 20 -1.35 -3.90 -8.37
C SER A 20 -1.11 -2.78 -9.38
N THR A 21 -2.06 -2.53 -10.29
CA THR A 21 -2.00 -1.42 -11.24
C THR A 21 -2.06 -0.08 -10.50
N THR A 22 -3.04 0.10 -9.60
CA THR A 22 -3.16 1.32 -8.79
C THR A 22 -1.89 1.58 -7.97
N MET A 23 -1.37 0.57 -7.25
CA MET A 23 -0.12 0.70 -6.50
C MET A 23 1.06 1.10 -7.38
N SER A 24 1.16 0.53 -8.59
CA SER A 24 2.25 0.84 -9.52
C SER A 24 2.20 2.30 -9.98
N PHE A 25 1.01 2.81 -10.31
CA PHE A 25 0.83 4.21 -10.68
C PHE A 25 1.09 5.16 -9.50
N THR A 26 0.56 4.84 -8.32
CA THR A 26 0.83 5.63 -7.10
C THR A 26 2.33 5.72 -6.81
N LEU A 27 3.04 4.58 -6.85
CA LEU A 27 4.49 4.57 -6.63
C LEU A 27 5.25 5.34 -7.71
N TYR A 28 4.78 5.30 -8.95
CA TYR A 28 5.35 6.08 -10.04
C TYR A 28 5.24 7.58 -9.78
N GLU A 29 4.05 8.08 -9.47
CA GLU A 29 3.82 9.51 -9.15
C GLU A 29 4.64 9.96 -7.92
N ILE A 30 4.68 9.14 -6.86
CA ILE A 30 5.52 9.40 -5.67
C ILE A 30 7.00 9.52 -6.05
N CYS A 31 7.50 8.66 -6.95
CA CYS A 31 8.89 8.72 -7.39
C CYS A 31 9.23 10.01 -8.15
N LEU A 32 8.26 10.60 -8.87
CA LEU A 32 8.44 11.87 -9.56
C LEU A 32 8.44 13.07 -8.59
N GLN A 33 7.82 12.92 -7.41
CA GLN A 33 7.67 13.98 -6.41
C GLN A 33 8.55 13.70 -5.19
N ARG A 34 9.83 14.09 -5.26
CA ARG A 34 10.82 13.83 -4.19
C ARG A 34 10.38 14.28 -2.80
N ASP A 35 9.78 15.47 -2.68
CA ASP A 35 9.35 16.02 -1.39
C ASP A 35 8.29 15.13 -0.71
N ILE A 36 7.38 14.57 -1.50
CA ILE A 36 6.35 13.64 -1.04
C ILE A 36 6.98 12.30 -0.66
N GLN A 37 7.89 11.78 -1.50
CA GLN A 37 8.61 10.54 -1.21
C GLN A 37 9.39 10.63 0.10
N ASP A 38 10.10 11.73 0.34
CA ASP A 38 10.90 11.92 1.56
C ASP A 38 10.01 12.03 2.80
N ARG A 39 8.86 12.69 2.68
CA ARG A 39 7.88 12.78 3.76
C ARG A 39 7.28 11.42 4.12
N ILE A 40 6.82 10.65 3.12
CA ILE A 40 6.29 9.29 3.33
C ILE A 40 7.37 8.39 3.96
N ARG A 41 8.61 8.49 3.47
CA ARG A 41 9.73 7.70 4.02
C ARG A 41 10.05 8.10 5.46
N SER A 42 9.88 9.36 5.85
CA SER A 42 9.97 9.79 7.24
C SER A 42 8.87 9.16 8.09
N GLU A 43 7.60 9.23 7.67
CA GLU A 43 6.48 8.63 8.40
C GLU A 43 6.68 7.13 8.63
N ILE A 44 7.19 6.40 7.62
CA ILE A 44 7.51 4.97 7.74
C ILE A 44 8.59 4.73 8.80
N LYS A 45 9.68 5.53 8.78
CA LYS A 45 10.77 5.40 9.76
C LYS A 45 10.29 5.72 11.17
N ASP A 46 9.50 6.79 11.34
CA ASP A 46 8.99 7.22 12.63
C ASP A 46 8.05 6.14 13.23
N SER A 47 7.22 5.54 12.39
CA SER A 47 6.37 4.41 12.77
C SER A 47 7.19 3.18 13.18
N LEU A 48 8.21 2.80 12.40
CA LEU A 48 9.11 1.70 12.75
C LEU A 48 9.86 1.94 14.08
N ILE A 49 10.27 3.18 14.35
CA ILE A 49 10.90 3.54 15.63
C ILE A 49 9.89 3.44 16.78
N LYS A 50 8.66 3.89 16.57
CA LYS A 50 7.60 3.91 17.60
C LYS A 50 7.12 2.50 17.96
N TYR A 51 6.93 1.63 16.97
CA TYR A 51 6.35 0.30 17.17
C TYR A 51 7.39 -0.83 17.20
N GLY A 52 8.63 -0.57 16.76
CA GLY A 52 9.69 -1.58 16.63
C GLY A 52 9.53 -2.51 15.41
N GLU A 53 8.33 -2.54 14.82
CA GLU A 53 7.99 -3.30 13.63
C GLU A 53 6.89 -2.60 12.83
N LEU A 54 6.57 -3.13 11.64
CA LEU A 54 5.48 -2.63 10.83
C LEU A 54 4.16 -3.20 11.37
N THR A 55 3.42 -2.40 12.15
CA THR A 55 2.12 -2.78 12.72
C THR A 55 0.96 -2.21 11.90
N TYR A 56 -0.23 -2.81 12.01
CA TYR A 56 -1.42 -2.28 11.36
C TYR A 56 -1.77 -0.87 11.85
N GLU A 57 -1.65 -0.65 13.16
CA GLU A 57 -1.79 0.65 13.81
C GLU A 57 -0.76 1.63 13.27
N GLY A 58 0.50 1.19 13.12
CA GLY A 58 1.58 2.00 12.59
C GLY A 58 1.34 2.45 11.15
N ILE A 59 0.71 1.62 10.32
CA ILE A 59 0.31 1.98 8.94
C ILE A 59 -0.85 2.98 8.95
N GLN A 60 -1.85 2.77 9.82
CA GLN A 60 -3.00 3.69 9.95
C GLN A 60 -2.59 5.11 10.38
N GLU A 61 -1.47 5.24 11.12
CA GLU A 61 -0.94 6.54 11.52
C GLU A 61 -0.15 7.28 10.42
N MET A 62 0.24 6.61 9.31
CA MET A 62 0.97 7.21 8.18
C MET A 62 0.02 8.03 7.29
N LYS A 63 -0.24 9.27 7.67
CA LYS A 63 -1.23 10.14 7.01
C LYS A 63 -0.89 10.43 5.55
N TYR A 64 0.36 10.70 5.21
CA TYR A 64 0.75 10.98 3.83
C TYR A 64 0.72 9.74 2.96
N LEU A 65 1.12 8.59 3.52
CA LEU A 65 0.99 7.33 2.80
C LEU A 65 -0.48 7.04 2.46
N ASN A 66 -1.39 7.27 3.41
CA ASN A 66 -2.82 7.08 3.19
C ASN A 66 -3.38 8.03 2.12
N MET A 67 -2.97 9.31 2.11
CA MET A 67 -3.39 10.27 1.08
C MET A 67 -2.86 9.98 -0.33
N ALA A 68 -1.77 9.22 -0.46
CA ALA A 68 -1.21 8.87 -1.76
C ALA A 68 -1.78 7.56 -2.33
N VAL A 69 -2.18 6.63 -1.44
CA VAL A 69 -2.63 5.27 -1.80
C VAL A 69 -4.15 5.13 -1.81
N CYS A 70 -4.87 5.92 -1.01
CA CYS A 70 -6.33 5.91 -0.88
C CYS A 70 -6.95 7.20 -1.42
#